data_AF-A0A519V228-F1
#
_entry.id   AF-A0A519V228-F1
#
_cell.length_a   1.000
_cell.length_b   1.000
_cell.length_c   1.000
_cell.angle_alpha   90.00
_cell.angle_beta   90.00
_cell.angle_gamma   90.00
#
_symmetry.space_group_name_H-M   'P 1'
#
loop_
_entity.id
_entity.type
_entity.pdbx_description
1 polymer ?
#
loop_
_entity_poly.entity_id
_entity_poly.type
_entity_poly.pdbx_seq_one_letter_code
_entity_poly.pdbx_strand_id
1 'polypeptide(L)'
;MSNIQSVQPSSLAFLKLLKENNERDWFNANKTAFQKEQVLIETFAQHLLDLMNTHDLIETPSGKKSLYRIYRDTRFSNDKTPYKTHWSGSFKRAGKQRRGGYYFH
;
A
#
# COMPACT_ATOMS: atom_id res chain seq x y z
N MET A 1 -13.50 22.67 4.89
CA MET A 1 -12.64 21.64 5.52
C MET A 1 -12.55 20.49 4.54
N SER A 2 -11.38 20.27 3.95
CA SER A 2 -11.13 19.17 3.03
C SER A 2 -11.39 17.84 3.75
N ASN A 3 -12.30 17.02 3.21
CA ASN A 3 -12.61 15.72 3.79
C ASN A 3 -11.36 14.83 3.63
N ILE A 4 -10.67 14.52 4.73
CA ILE A 4 -9.47 13.68 4.67
C ILE A 4 -9.91 12.31 4.18
N GLN A 5 -9.40 11.91 3.01
CA GLN A 5 -9.65 10.57 2.50
C GLN A 5 -8.87 9.58 3.35
N SER A 6 -9.56 8.90 4.26
CA SER A 6 -8.99 7.92 5.18
C SER A 6 -8.95 6.52 4.55
N VAL A 7 -8.15 5.62 5.15
CA VAL A 7 -8.17 4.20 4.80
C VAL A 7 -9.57 3.65 5.02
N GLN A 8 -10.12 2.98 4.00
CA GLN A 8 -11.46 2.41 4.07
C GLN A 8 -11.47 1.17 4.97
N PRO A 9 -12.47 1.00 5.85
CA PRO A 9 -12.58 -0.18 6.71
C PRO A 9 -12.61 -1.50 5.92
N SER A 10 -13.18 -1.50 4.71
CA SER A 10 -13.19 -2.65 3.80
C SER A 10 -11.79 -3.11 3.42
N SER A 11 -10.87 -2.17 3.22
CA SER A 11 -9.49 -2.46 2.82
C SER A 11 -8.71 -3.13 3.95
N LEU A 12 -9.05 -2.83 5.20
CA LEU A 12 -8.52 -3.53 6.39
C LEU A 12 -9.22 -4.87 6.60
N ALA A 13 -10.53 -4.95 6.36
CA ALA A 13 -11.29 -6.19 6.46
C ALA A 13 -10.79 -7.25 5.46
N PHE A 14 -10.48 -6.86 4.21
CA PHE A 14 -9.89 -7.75 3.22
C PHE A 14 -8.56 -8.34 3.70
N LEU A 15 -7.70 -7.55 4.35
CA LEU A 15 -6.43 -8.04 4.88
C LEU A 15 -6.62 -9.06 6.03
N LYS A 16 -7.70 -8.95 6.81
CA LYS A 16 -8.04 -9.97 7.83
C LYS A 16 -8.42 -11.28 7.15
N LEU A 17 -9.28 -11.23 6.13
CA LEU A 17 -9.64 -12.41 5.33
C LEU A 17 -8.42 -13.04 4.66
N LEU A 18 -7.55 -12.22 4.08
CA LEU A 18 -6.30 -12.69 3.47
C LEU A 18 -5.37 -13.34 4.50
N LYS A 19 -5.32 -12.83 5.73
CA LYS A 19 -4.51 -13.41 6.80
C LYS A 19 -4.99 -14.81 7.16
N GLU A 20 -6.30 -15.02 7.19
CA GLU A 20 -6.92 -16.33 7.46
C GLU A 20 -6.78 -17.31 6.28
N ASN A 21 -6.69 -16.80 5.04
CA ASN A 21 -6.70 -17.59 3.80
C ASN A 21 -5.47 -17.28 2.91
N ASN A 22 -4.27 -17.23 3.49
CA ASN A 22 -3.06 -16.77 2.80
C ASN A 22 -2.46 -17.85 1.89
N GLU A 23 -3.20 -18.21 0.84
CA GLU A 23 -2.86 -19.24 -0.13
C GLU A 23 -3.11 -18.73 -1.56
N ARG A 24 -2.35 -19.25 -2.53
CA ARG A 24 -2.38 -18.72 -3.91
C ARG A 24 -3.72 -18.91 -4.59
N ASP A 25 -4.35 -20.06 -4.41
CA ASP A 25 -5.62 -20.38 -5.07
C ASP A 25 -6.75 -19.51 -4.53
N TRP A 26 -6.81 -19.34 -3.20
CA TRP A 26 -7.76 -18.42 -2.58
C TRP A 26 -7.55 -16.98 -3.06
N PHE A 27 -6.30 -16.50 -3.10
CA PHE A 27 -6.02 -15.15 -3.59
C PHE A 27 -6.40 -14.97 -5.06
N ASN A 28 -6.13 -15.97 -5.91
CA ASN A 28 -6.50 -15.92 -7.32
C ASN A 28 -8.03 -15.85 -7.50
N ALA A 29 -8.78 -16.64 -6.72
CA ALA A 29 -10.24 -16.59 -6.71
C ALA A 29 -10.79 -15.24 -6.21
N ASN A 30 -10.06 -14.57 -5.31
CA ASN A 30 -10.46 -13.29 -4.71
C ASN A 30 -9.73 -12.07 -5.32
N LYS A 31 -9.06 -12.24 -6.45
CA LYS A 31 -8.20 -11.21 -7.05
C LYS A 31 -8.96 -9.93 -7.41
N THR A 32 -10.20 -10.06 -7.87
CA THR A 32 -11.07 -8.91 -8.18
C THR A 32 -11.38 -8.10 -6.92
N ALA A 33 -11.65 -8.76 -5.79
CA ALA A 33 -11.87 -8.09 -4.51
C ALA A 33 -10.60 -7.37 -4.04
N PHE A 34 -9.44 -8.04 -4.14
CA PHE A 34 -8.15 -7.40 -3.88
C PHE A 34 -7.93 -6.13 -4.72
N GLN A 35 -8.18 -6.20 -6.03
CA GLN A 35 -7.99 -5.07 -6.94
C GLN A 35 -8.90 -3.89 -6.59
N LYS A 36 -10.15 -4.17 -6.18
CA LYS A 36 -11.08 -3.13 -5.70
C LYS A 36 -10.51 -2.42 -4.47
N GLU A 37 -10.07 -3.16 -3.46
CA GLU A 37 -9.48 -2.56 -2.26
C GLU A 37 -8.15 -1.86 -2.55
N GLN A 38 -7.36 -2.39 -3.49
CA GLN A 38 -6.12 -1.76 -3.93
C GLN A 38 -6.38 -0.37 -4.51
N VAL A 39 -7.43 -0.18 -5.33
CA VAL A 39 -7.80 1.14 -5.85
C VAL A 39 -8.11 2.13 -4.73
N LEU A 40 -8.81 1.70 -3.67
CA LEU A 40 -9.10 2.57 -2.51
C LEU A 40 -7.82 3.00 -1.79
N ILE A 41 -6.85 2.10 -1.67
CA ILE A 41 -5.53 2.41 -1.09
C ILE A 41 -4.69 3.28 -2.02
N GLU A 42 -4.77 3.11 -3.34
CA GLU A 42 -4.14 4.00 -4.32
C GLU A 42 -4.68 5.43 -4.18
N THR A 43 -5.99 5.59 -3.99
CA THR A 43 -6.64 6.89 -3.77
C THR A 43 -6.22 7.51 -2.43
N PHE A 44 -6.21 6.74 -1.33
CA PHE A 44 -5.67 7.19 -0.05
C PHE A 44 -4.23 7.69 -0.17
N ALA A 45 -3.36 6.89 -0.82
CA ALA A 45 -1.96 7.23 -1.00
C ALA A 45 -1.77 8.47 -1.88
N GLN A 46 -2.65 8.72 -2.86
CA GLN A 46 -2.61 9.93 -3.66
C GLN A 46 -2.94 11.15 -2.82
N HIS A 47 -4.02 11.09 -2.04
CA HIS A 47 -4.39 12.19 -1.15
C HIS A 47 -3.30 12.47 -0.10
N LEU A 48 -2.69 11.41 0.46
CA LEU A 48 -1.55 11.55 1.37
C LEU A 48 -0.34 12.21 0.66
N LEU A 49 -0.02 11.82 -0.56
CA LEU A 49 1.03 12.45 -1.37
C LEU A 49 0.78 13.94 -1.59
N ASP A 50 -0.46 14.32 -1.93
CA ASP A 50 -0.85 15.71 -2.17
C ASP A 50 -0.71 16.54 -0.88
N LEU A 51 -1.15 16.00 0.26
CA LEU A 51 -0.96 16.64 1.57
C LEU A 51 0.52 16.79 1.92
N MET A 52 1.34 15.78 1.64
CA MET A 52 2.77 15.85 1.94
C MET A 52 3.51 16.87 1.09
N ASN A 53 3.11 17.03 -0.19
CA ASN A 53 3.67 18.06 -1.07
C ASN A 53 3.29 19.50 -0.68
N THR A 54 2.42 19.70 0.32
CA THR A 54 2.17 21.05 0.87
C THR A 54 3.35 21.58 1.70
N HIS A 55 4.21 20.69 2.23
CA HIS A 55 5.31 21.05 3.13
C HIS A 55 6.66 20.41 2.76
N ASP A 56 6.69 19.53 1.76
CA ASP A 56 7.90 18.97 1.21
C ASP A 56 7.83 18.87 -0.31
N LEU A 57 8.92 18.41 -0.95
CA LEU A 57 8.94 18.13 -2.38
C LEU A 57 9.20 16.63 -2.60
N ILE A 58 8.21 15.91 -3.09
CA ILE A 58 8.24 14.47 -3.30
C ILE A 58 8.22 14.16 -4.81
N GLU A 59 9.14 13.32 -5.27
CA GLU A 59 9.27 12.92 -6.69
C GLU A 59 8.59 11.59 -7.03
N THR A 60 7.97 10.93 -6.04
CA THR A 60 7.14 9.75 -6.31
C THR A 60 5.97 10.14 -7.22
N PRO A 61 5.79 9.50 -8.40
CA PRO A 61 4.88 10.02 -9.43
C PRO A 61 3.39 10.00 -9.08
N SER A 62 2.96 9.10 -8.19
CA SER A 62 1.57 8.98 -7.78
C SER A 62 1.42 8.10 -6.53
N GLY A 63 0.25 8.19 -5.88
CA GLY A 63 -0.14 7.28 -4.80
C GLY A 63 0.00 5.81 -5.21
N LYS A 64 -0.45 5.46 -6.41
CA LYS A 64 -0.27 4.11 -6.98
C LYS A 64 1.18 3.67 -7.06
N LYS A 65 2.08 4.55 -7.52
CA LYS A 65 3.52 4.24 -7.64
C LYS A 65 4.25 4.21 -6.30
N SER A 66 3.64 4.75 -5.24
CA SER A 66 4.17 4.64 -3.88
C SER A 66 3.97 3.25 -3.27
N LEU A 67 2.95 2.51 -3.71
CA LEU A 67 2.56 1.25 -3.08
C LEU A 67 3.55 0.12 -3.35
N TYR A 68 3.78 -0.67 -2.31
CA TYR A 68 4.53 -1.91 -2.41
C TYR A 68 3.66 -3.05 -2.93
N ARG A 69 4.32 -4.02 -3.56
CA ARG A 69 3.67 -5.25 -3.99
C ARG A 69 3.19 -6.04 -2.79
N ILE A 70 2.04 -6.70 -2.96
CA ILE A 70 1.45 -7.58 -1.95
C ILE A 70 2.24 -8.88 -1.74
N TYR A 71 3.05 -9.33 -2.71
CA TYR A 71 3.83 -10.55 -2.58
C TYR A 71 4.92 -10.44 -1.50
N ARG A 72 5.10 -11.50 -0.71
CA ARG A 72 6.19 -11.65 0.25
C ARG A 72 7.39 -12.32 -0.40
N ASP A 73 8.59 -11.88 0.00
CA ASP A 73 9.80 -12.66 -0.24
C ASP A 73 9.91 -13.72 0.87
N THR A 74 9.78 -14.99 0.49
CA THR A 74 9.75 -16.11 1.43
C THR A 74 10.99 -17.00 1.33
N ARG A 75 12.00 -16.63 0.53
CA ARG A 75 13.17 -17.48 0.26
C ARG A 75 13.87 -17.93 1.54
N PHE A 76 14.06 -16.98 2.46
CA PHE A 76 14.78 -17.20 3.73
C PHE A 76 13.87 -17.25 4.97
N SER A 77 12.54 -17.20 4.78
CA SER A 77 11.57 -17.24 5.89
C SER A 77 11.16 -18.67 6.20
N ASN A 78 11.01 -19.03 7.49
CA ASN A 78 10.36 -20.29 7.88
C ASN A 78 8.87 -20.27 7.54
N ASP A 79 8.23 -19.11 7.68
CA ASP A 79 6.85 -18.89 7.24
C ASP A 79 6.83 -18.63 5.72
N LYS A 80 6.18 -19.54 4.98
CA LYS A 80 6.09 -19.52 3.52
C LYS A 80 4.81 -18.88 2.98
N THR A 81 4.01 -18.19 3.81
CA THR A 81 2.79 -17.53 3.33
C THR A 81 3.12 -16.51 2.21
N PRO A 82 2.46 -16.59 1.04
CA PRO A 82 2.85 -15.86 -0.17
C PRO A 82 2.54 -14.36 -0.17
N TYR A 83 1.60 -13.89 0.65
CA TYR A 83 1.10 -12.50 0.59
C TYR A 83 1.27 -11.75 1.91
N LYS A 84 1.47 -10.44 1.81
CA LYS A 84 1.50 -9.50 2.93
C LYS A 84 0.07 -9.28 3.43
N THR A 85 -0.08 -9.19 4.74
CA THR A 85 -1.35 -8.93 5.43
C THR A 85 -1.50 -7.48 5.87
N HIS A 86 -0.79 -6.57 5.19
CA HIS A 86 -0.80 -5.14 5.41
C HIS A 86 -0.64 -4.40 4.08
N TRP A 87 -1.17 -3.19 4.03
CA TRP A 87 -0.86 -2.23 2.98
C TRP A 87 0.41 -1.50 3.35
N SER A 88 1.24 -1.14 2.38
CA SER A 88 2.42 -0.31 2.63
C SER A 88 2.88 0.38 1.36
N GLY A 89 3.63 1.45 1.55
CA GLY A 89 4.24 2.18 0.47
C GLY A 89 5.27 3.17 0.97
N SER A 90 5.92 3.85 0.03
CA SER A 90 6.90 4.87 0.36
C SER A 90 6.92 6.02 -0.64
N PHE A 91 7.22 7.21 -0.12
CA PHE A 91 7.47 8.41 -0.89
C PHE A 91 8.95 8.78 -0.89
N LYS A 92 9.47 9.15 -2.06
CA LYS A 92 10.84 9.59 -2.25
C LYS A 92 10.89 11.10 -2.35
N ARG A 93 11.70 11.75 -1.52
CA ARG A 93 11.92 13.19 -1.57
C ARG A 93 12.74 13.57 -2.81
N ALA A 94 12.45 14.73 -3.37
CA ALA A 94 13.04 15.19 -4.63
C ALA A 94 14.42 15.82 -4.45
N GLY A 95 15.33 15.52 -5.37
CA GLY A 95 16.64 16.17 -5.47
C GLY A 95 17.71 15.60 -4.53
N LYS A 96 18.97 15.68 -4.97
CA LYS A 96 20.12 15.01 -4.31
C LYS A 96 20.37 15.43 -2.86
N GLN A 97 19.97 16.65 -2.49
CA GLN A 97 20.20 17.20 -1.14
C GLN A 97 19.10 16.79 -0.14
N ARG A 98 17.90 16.43 -0.60
CA ARG A 98 16.82 15.93 0.27
C ARG A 98 17.05 14.45 0.50
N ARG A 99 17.77 14.11 1.57
CA ARG A 99 18.01 12.72 1.96
C ARG A 99 16.73 12.07 2.51
N GLY A 100 16.66 10.75 2.38
CA GLY A 100 15.60 9.92 2.97
C GLY A 100 14.31 9.89 2.16
N GLY A 101 13.26 9.40 2.82
CA GLY A 101 11.92 9.23 2.27
C GLY A 101 10.94 8.97 3.40
N TYR A 102 9.68 8.86 3.04
CA TYR A 102 8.62 8.54 3.98
C TYR A 102 8.11 7.13 3.71
N TYR A 103 7.82 6.39 4.76
CA TYR A 103 7.25 5.06 4.70
C TYR A 103 5.92 5.06 5.45
N PHE A 104 4.93 4.35 4.93
CA PHE A 104 3.66 4.13 5.59
C PHE A 104 3.27 2.64 5.55
N HIS A 105 2.56 2.21 6.59
CA HIS A 105 2.06 0.86 6.83
C HIS A 105 0.78 0.98 7.66
#